data_AF-A0A0N1NPK2-F1
#
_entry.id   AF-A0A0N1NPK2-F1
#
_cell.length_a   1.000
_cell.length_b   1.000
_cell.length_c   1.000
_cell.angle_alpha   90.00
_cell.angle_beta   90.00
_cell.angle_gamma   90.00
#
_symmetry.space_group_name_H-M   'P 1'
#
loop_
_entity.id
_entity.type
_entity.pdbx_description
1 polymer ?
#
loop_
_entity_poly.entity_id
_entity_poly.type
_entity_poly.pdbx_seq_one_letter_code
_entity_poly.pdbx_strand_id
1 'polypeptide(L)'
;MPVLPPWLTEPLWDQFAALLPDRLAYVPTHQLGYHRPRISDRIVFDKMLQLLRFGCSYQAIADTTCSATTIRSRRDEWIRFGIFTRLKQIALDSYERSSASSLIRSPSTAPSPRHPAAARSPDAHRWTAGNRV
;
A
#
# COMPACT_ATOMS: atom_id res chain seq x y z
N MET A 1 -13.74 13.22 -19.99
CA MET A 1 -12.57 12.34 -19.71
C MET A 1 -12.99 11.35 -18.64
N PRO A 2 -12.88 10.03 -18.84
CA PRO A 2 -13.32 9.10 -17.81
C PRO A 2 -12.41 9.27 -16.59
N VAL A 3 -13.04 9.54 -15.44
CA VAL A 3 -12.50 9.25 -14.11
C VAL A 3 -12.06 7.77 -14.12
N LEU A 4 -11.10 7.42 -13.27
CA LEU A 4 -10.51 6.07 -13.20
C LEU A 4 -11.56 4.98 -13.44
N PRO A 5 -11.22 3.92 -14.20
CA PRO A 5 -12.22 2.97 -14.64
C PRO A 5 -13.00 2.44 -13.43
N PRO A 6 -14.33 2.23 -13.52
CA PRO A 6 -15.17 1.97 -12.36
C PRO A 6 -14.70 0.79 -11.50
N TRP A 7 -14.09 -0.22 -12.14
CA TRP A 7 -13.50 -1.38 -11.46
C TRP A 7 -12.37 -1.04 -10.48
N LEU A 8 -11.76 0.15 -10.57
CA LEU A 8 -10.75 0.62 -9.63
C LEU A 8 -11.34 1.61 -8.60
N THR A 9 -12.27 2.46 -9.03
CA THR A 9 -12.82 3.52 -8.18
C THR A 9 -13.81 2.95 -7.14
N GLU A 10 -14.65 1.99 -7.52
CA GLU A 10 -15.64 1.41 -6.61
C GLU A 10 -14.98 0.64 -5.45
N PRO A 11 -14.01 -0.28 -5.66
CA PRO A 11 -13.40 -1.00 -4.55
C PRO A 11 -12.59 -0.08 -3.61
N LEU A 12 -12.06 1.03 -4.14
CA LEU A 12 -11.36 2.03 -3.33
C LEU A 12 -12.36 2.81 -2.48
N TRP A 13 -13.50 3.21 -3.07
CA TRP A 13 -14.58 3.82 -2.32
C TRP A 13 -15.09 2.89 -1.22
N ASP A 14 -15.29 1.61 -1.48
CA ASP A 14 -15.80 0.66 -0.48
C ASP A 14 -14.86 0.57 0.73
N GLN A 15 -13.54 0.47 0.48
CA GLN A 15 -12.53 0.49 1.55
C GLN A 15 -12.54 1.81 2.31
N PHE A 16 -12.70 2.93 1.61
CA PHE A 16 -12.76 4.24 2.22
C PHE A 16 -14.04 4.43 3.06
N ALA A 17 -15.18 4.01 2.54
CA ALA A 17 -16.48 4.11 3.19
C ALA A 17 -16.55 3.29 4.47
N ALA A 18 -15.91 2.12 4.50
CA ALA A 18 -15.78 1.30 5.70
C ALA A 18 -14.98 1.97 6.83
N LEU A 19 -14.19 3.00 6.52
CA LEU A 19 -13.42 3.78 7.50
C LEU A 19 -14.13 5.07 7.93
N LEU A 20 -15.20 5.45 7.24
CA LEU A 20 -15.97 6.63 7.63
C LEU A 20 -16.65 6.36 8.98
N PRO A 21 -16.65 7.33 9.90
CA PRO A 21 -17.40 7.17 11.15
C PRO A 21 -18.88 6.98 10.83
N ASP A 22 -19.55 6.12 11.60
CA ASP A 22 -21.01 6.03 11.64
C ASP A 22 -21.58 7.36 12.13
N ARG A 23 -21.69 8.31 11.20
CA ARG A 23 -22.43 9.54 11.41
C ARG A 23 -23.61 9.51 10.50
N LEU A 24 -24.78 9.39 11.11
CA LEU A 24 -26.05 9.70 10.50
C LEU A 24 -25.85 10.94 9.62
N ALA A 25 -26.21 10.83 8.34
CA ALA A 25 -26.27 11.93 7.39
C ALA A 25 -27.21 13.07 7.87
N TYR A 26 -27.82 12.90 9.04
CA TYR A 26 -28.72 13.78 9.74
C TYR A 26 -28.43 13.71 11.25
N VAL A 27 -27.88 14.78 11.82
CA VAL A 27 -28.01 15.02 13.27
C VAL A 27 -29.32 15.78 13.43
N PRO A 28 -30.41 15.15 13.94
CA PRO A 28 -31.69 15.83 14.12
C PRO A 28 -31.62 16.74 15.36
N THR A 29 -30.80 17.79 15.32
CA THR A 29 -30.71 18.77 16.42
C THR A 29 -31.19 20.15 16.00
N HIS A 30 -32.03 20.28 14.97
CA HIS A 30 -32.67 21.56 14.74
C HIS A 30 -34.10 21.44 14.20
N GLN A 31 -35.06 21.85 15.02
CA GLN A 31 -36.50 21.87 14.73
C GLN A 31 -36.89 22.90 13.64
N LEU A 32 -35.95 23.72 13.18
CA LEU A 32 -36.16 24.73 12.14
C LEU A 32 -35.30 24.36 10.93
N GLY A 33 -35.90 23.59 10.02
CA GLY A 33 -35.27 22.88 8.88
C GLY A 33 -34.73 23.75 7.74
N TYR A 34 -33.86 24.71 8.04
CA TYR A 34 -33.17 25.55 7.04
C TYR A 34 -31.66 25.36 7.04
N HIS A 35 -31.18 24.12 7.17
CA HIS A 35 -29.80 23.80 6.84
C HIS A 35 -29.72 22.96 5.57
N ARG A 36 -28.84 23.40 4.66
CA ARG A 36 -28.52 22.65 3.44
C ARG A 36 -28.05 21.25 3.86
N PRO A 37 -28.63 20.17 3.29
CA PRO A 37 -28.22 18.82 3.61
C PRO A 37 -26.72 18.66 3.37
N ARG A 38 -26.07 17.89 4.25
CA ARG A 38 -24.64 17.62 4.18
C ARG A 38 -24.35 16.93 2.84
N ILE A 39 -23.41 17.47 2.06
CA ILE A 39 -22.97 16.84 0.81
C ILE A 39 -22.44 15.45 1.12
N SER A 40 -22.86 14.46 0.33
CA SER A 40 -22.48 13.05 0.50
C SER A 40 -20.96 12.89 0.48
N ASP A 41 -20.43 12.04 1.34
CA ASP A 41 -19.00 11.75 1.37
C ASP A 41 -18.50 11.16 0.04
N ARG A 42 -19.37 10.48 -0.73
CA ARG A 42 -19.04 9.97 -2.07
C ARG A 42 -18.68 11.08 -3.05
N ILE A 43 -19.53 12.10 -3.18
CA ILE A 43 -19.27 13.24 -4.06
C ILE A 43 -17.95 13.92 -3.68
N VAL A 44 -17.72 14.14 -2.38
CA VAL A 44 -16.48 14.79 -1.91
C VAL A 44 -15.25 13.91 -2.19
N PHE A 45 -15.37 12.61 -1.98
CA PHE A 45 -14.32 11.64 -2.26
C PHE A 45 -13.94 11.63 -3.74
N ASP A 46 -14.92 11.58 -4.64
CA ASP A 46 -14.69 11.62 -6.09
C ASP A 46 -14.00 12.92 -6.53
N LYS A 47 -14.32 14.05 -5.87
CA LYS A 47 -13.66 15.34 -6.10
C LYS A 47 -12.21 15.34 -5.59
N MET A 48 -11.94 14.72 -4.44
CA MET A 48 -10.55 14.54 -3.95
C MET A 48 -9.73 13.62 -4.86
N LEU A 49 -10.33 12.54 -5.36
CA LEU A 49 -9.67 11.64 -6.30
C LEU A 49 -9.27 12.37 -7.59
N GLN A 50 -10.12 13.27 -8.07
CA GLN A 50 -9.78 14.15 -9.20
C GLN A 50 -8.63 15.10 -8.88
N LEU A 51 -8.59 15.70 -7.68
CA LEU A 51 -7.47 16.54 -7.26
C LEU A 51 -6.15 15.77 -7.25
N LEU A 52 -6.15 14.55 -6.70
CA LEU A 52 -4.97 13.69 -6.66
C LEU A 52 -4.52 13.25 -8.06
N ARG A 53 -5.47 12.98 -8.97
CA ARG A 53 -5.17 12.53 -10.32
C ARG A 53 -4.64 13.64 -11.22
N PHE A 54 -5.28 14.80 -11.19
CA PHE A 54 -5.00 15.88 -12.14
C PHE A 54 -4.06 16.95 -11.59
N GLY A 55 -3.81 16.97 -10.27
CA GLY A 55 -2.97 17.99 -9.63
C GLY A 55 -3.53 19.41 -9.74
N CYS A 56 -4.83 19.56 -9.98
CA CYS A 56 -5.47 20.87 -10.16
C CYS A 56 -5.81 21.52 -8.81
N SER A 57 -6.17 22.82 -8.87
CA SER A 57 -6.64 23.54 -7.68
C SER A 57 -8.02 23.05 -7.23
N TYR A 58 -8.35 23.24 -5.94
CA TYR A 58 -9.70 22.98 -5.42
C TYR A 58 -10.78 23.75 -6.17
N GLN A 59 -10.48 24.95 -6.65
CA GLN A 59 -11.42 25.77 -7.42
C GLN A 59 -11.71 25.17 -8.80
N ALA A 60 -10.71 24.56 -9.44
CA ALA A 60 -10.88 23.94 -10.75
C ALA A 60 -11.79 22.70 -10.72
N ILE A 61 -11.89 22.04 -9.57
CA ILE A 61 -12.69 20.82 -9.38
C ILE A 61 -14.06 21.10 -8.73
N ALA A 62 -14.18 22.23 -8.01
CA ALA A 62 -15.42 22.67 -7.41
C ALA A 62 -16.49 22.95 -8.45
N ASP A 63 -17.74 22.63 -8.12
CA ASP A 63 -18.89 22.83 -8.99
C ASP A 63 -20.16 23.14 -8.17
N THR A 64 -21.32 23.05 -8.82
CA THR A 64 -22.63 23.26 -8.20
C THR A 64 -22.95 22.24 -7.10
N THR A 65 -22.34 21.05 -7.17
CA THR A 65 -22.56 19.96 -6.21
C THR A 65 -21.69 20.11 -4.97
N CYS A 66 -20.45 20.58 -5.11
CA CYS A 66 -19.51 20.71 -4.01
C CYS A 66 -18.55 21.89 -4.19
N SER A 67 -18.52 22.80 -3.22
CA SER A 67 -17.62 23.95 -3.21
C SER A 67 -16.19 23.56 -2.79
N ALA A 68 -15.20 24.34 -3.23
CA ALA A 68 -13.80 24.17 -2.85
C ALA A 68 -13.59 24.17 -1.32
N THR A 69 -14.33 25.04 -0.60
CA THR A 69 -14.30 25.09 0.86
C THR A 69 -14.81 23.80 1.49
N THR A 70 -15.89 23.23 0.95
CA THR A 70 -16.43 21.95 1.44
C THR A 70 -15.42 20.82 1.29
N ILE A 71 -14.74 20.74 0.13
CA ILE A 71 -13.71 19.73 -0.12
C ILE A 71 -12.59 19.85 0.92
N ARG A 72 -12.10 21.07 1.18
CA ARG A 72 -11.04 21.31 2.17
C ARG A 72 -11.48 20.94 3.59
N SER A 73 -12.64 21.44 4.02
CA SER A 73 -13.17 21.15 5.36
C SER A 73 -13.35 19.64 5.59
N ARG A 74 -13.81 18.90 4.58
CA ARG A 74 -13.93 17.43 4.67
C ARG A 74 -12.60 16.73 4.71
N ARG A 75 -11.61 17.22 3.95
CA ARG A 75 -10.24 16.69 4.01
C ARG A 75 -9.71 16.76 5.42
N ASP A 76 -9.82 17.93 6.03
CA ASP A 76 -9.29 18.17 7.37
C ASP A 76 -10.07 17.38 8.41
N GLU A 77 -11.38 17.21 8.23
CA GLU A 77 -12.20 16.30 9.03
C GLU A 77 -11.66 14.86 8.94
N TRP A 78 -11.49 14.31 7.74
CA TRP A 78 -11.01 12.93 7.54
C TRP A 78 -9.56 12.73 8.01
N ILE A 79 -8.72 13.75 7.90
CA ILE A 79 -7.37 13.75 8.48
C ILE A 79 -7.45 13.66 10.01
N ARG A 80 -8.33 14.43 10.66
CA ARG A 80 -8.52 14.38 12.11
C ARG A 80 -9.02 13.01 12.58
N PHE A 81 -9.85 12.33 11.78
CA PHE A 81 -10.28 10.96 12.06
C PHE A 81 -9.24 9.89 11.71
N GLY A 82 -8.08 10.28 11.16
CA GLY A 82 -7.02 9.34 10.79
C GLY A 82 -7.38 8.42 9.62
N ILE A 83 -8.42 8.75 8.85
CA ILE A 83 -8.93 7.89 7.76
C ILE A 83 -7.84 7.64 6.73
N PHE A 84 -7.13 8.69 6.29
CA PHE A 84 -6.03 8.54 5.33
C PHE A 84 -4.86 7.72 5.87
N THR A 85 -4.57 7.83 7.17
CA THR A 85 -3.54 7.02 7.82
C THR A 85 -3.92 5.55 7.76
N ARG A 86 -5.18 5.23 8.08
CA ARG A 86 -5.68 3.85 8.06
C ARG A 86 -5.77 3.28 6.64
N LEU A 87 -6.24 4.08 5.68
CA LEU A 87 -6.28 3.71 4.26
C LEU A 87 -4.87 3.39 3.73
N LYS A 88 -3.87 4.21 4.10
CA LYS A 88 -2.46 3.96 3.74
C LYS A 88 -1.96 2.63 4.31
N GLN A 89 -2.28 2.31 5.57
CA GLN A 89 -1.90 1.03 6.17
C GLN A 89 -2.50 -0.16 5.41
N ILE A 90 -3.80 -0.11 5.08
CA ILE A 90 -4.47 -1.17 4.31
C ILE A 90 -3.80 -1.38 2.95
N ALA A 91 -3.46 -0.29 2.26
CA ALA A 91 -2.78 -0.36 0.97
C ALA A 91 -1.37 -0.96 1.08
N LEU A 92 -0.61 -0.57 2.10
CA LEU A 92 0.72 -1.13 2.37
C LEU A 92 0.64 -2.62 2.71
N ASP A 93 -0.26 -3.01 3.62
CA ASP A 93 -0.45 -4.40 4.02
C ASP A 93 -0.82 -5.29 2.82
N SER A 94 -1.65 -4.76 1.92
CA SER A 94 -2.05 -5.44 0.68
C SER A 94 -0.87 -5.60 -0.30
N TYR A 95 -0.02 -4.57 -0.40
CA TYR A 95 1.19 -4.61 -1.22
C TYR A 95 2.20 -5.62 -0.68
N GLU A 96 2.49 -5.58 0.62
CA GLU A 96 3.41 -6.52 1.28
C GLU A 96 2.93 -7.96 1.19
N ARG A 97 1.62 -8.21 1.32
CA ARG A 97 1.05 -9.54 1.12
C ARG A 97 1.24 -10.06 -0.30
N SER A 98 1.09 -9.17 -1.28
CA SER A 98 1.24 -9.52 -2.71
C SER A 98 2.71 -9.75 -3.09
N SER A 99 3.63 -8.97 -2.52
CA SER A 99 5.07 -9.11 -2.73
C SER A 99 5.64 -10.35 -2.03
N ALA A 100 5.20 -10.65 -0.80
CA ALA A 100 5.63 -11.82 -0.04
C ALA A 100 5.23 -13.14 -0.71
N SER A 101 4.07 -13.18 -1.38
CA SER A 101 3.66 -14.35 -2.17
C SER A 101 4.58 -14.64 -3.36
N SER A 102 5.34 -13.64 -3.83
CA SER A 102 6.31 -13.81 -4.93
C SER A 102 7.71 -14.24 -4.47
N LEU A 103 8.01 -14.15 -3.17
CA LEU A 103 9.34 -14.46 -2.61
C LEU A 103 9.52 -15.93 -2.19
N ILE A 104 8.46 -16.75 -2.22
CA ILE A 104 8.58 -18.20 -2.03
C ILE A 104 8.61 -18.89 -3.40
N ARG A 105 9.78 -18.82 -4.07
CA ARG A 105 10.41 -19.91 -4.84
C ARG A 105 11.69 -19.37 -5.51
N SER A 106 12.77 -19.30 -4.75
CA SER A 106 14.10 -19.48 -5.32
C SER A 106 14.85 -20.50 -4.46
N PRO A 107 14.97 -21.76 -4.88
CA PRO A 107 15.84 -22.72 -4.21
C PRO A 107 17.27 -22.42 -4.66
N SER A 108 17.83 -21.29 -4.21
CA SER A 108 19.26 -21.02 -4.34
C SER A 108 19.88 -20.97 -2.97
N THR A 109 20.05 -22.15 -2.38
CA THR A 109 21.20 -22.49 -1.53
C THR A 109 21.32 -24.01 -1.53
N ALA A 110 21.83 -24.58 -2.63
CA ALA A 110 22.52 -25.86 -2.52
C ALA A 110 23.96 -25.55 -2.09
N PRO A 111 24.47 -26.07 -0.97
CA PRO A 111 25.88 -25.93 -0.67
C PRO A 111 26.69 -26.63 -1.77
N SER A 112 27.59 -25.89 -2.42
CA SER A 112 28.56 -26.43 -3.38
C SER A 112 29.31 -27.60 -2.73
N PRO A 113 29.42 -28.78 -3.37
CA PRO A 113 30.22 -29.86 -2.83
C PRO A 113 31.67 -29.39 -2.79
N ARG A 114 32.23 -29.26 -1.58
CA ARG A 114 33.67 -29.02 -1.42
C ARG A 114 34.40 -30.22 -2.02
N HIS A 115 35.33 -29.95 -2.92
CA HIS A 115 36.29 -30.92 -3.42
C HIS A 115 36.93 -31.67 -2.25
N PRO A 116 37.01 -33.01 -2.27
CA PRO A 116 37.76 -33.73 -1.25
C PRO A 116 39.23 -33.31 -1.33
N ALA A 117 39.78 -32.92 -0.19
CA ALA A 117 41.19 -32.63 -0.02
C ALA A 117 42.00 -33.85 -0.48
N ALA A 118 42.84 -33.65 -1.49
CA ALA A 118 43.80 -34.66 -1.93
C ALA A 118 44.76 -34.94 -0.76
N ALA A 119 44.57 -36.10 -0.12
CA ALA A 119 45.52 -36.64 0.84
C ALA A 119 46.83 -36.92 0.11
N ARG A 120 47.85 -36.11 0.38
CA ARG A 120 49.22 -36.36 -0.05
C ARG A 120 49.79 -37.46 0.85
N SER A 121 49.84 -38.68 0.33
CA SER A 121 50.58 -39.79 0.96
C SER A 121 52.09 -39.51 0.92
N PRO A 122 52.86 -39.71 2.01
CA PRO A 122 54.31 -39.61 1.98
C PRO A 122 54.90 -40.96 1.58
N ASP A 123 55.28 -41.12 0.31
CA ASP A 123 56.10 -42.26 -0.10
C ASP A 123 57.56 -42.05 0.28
N ALA A 124 58.01 -42.90 1.18
CA ALA A 124 59.39 -43.04 1.62
C ALA A 124 60.18 -43.85 0.59
N HIS A 125 60.99 -43.17 -0.22
CA HIS A 125 62.10 -43.80 -0.91
C HIS A 125 63.41 -43.53 -0.16
N ARG A 126 63.64 -44.32 0.90
CA ARG A 126 64.97 -44.44 1.53
C ARG A 126 65.75 -45.50 0.77
N TRP A 127 66.65 -45.03 -0.10
CA TRP A 127 67.62 -45.88 -0.80
C TRP A 127 68.58 -46.57 0.18
N THR A 128 68.83 -47.83 -0.09
CA THR A 128 69.82 -48.71 0.54
C THR A 128 71.18 -48.58 -0.18
N ALA A 129 72.24 -48.24 0.57
CA ALA A 129 73.64 -48.56 0.27
C ALA A 129 74.47 -48.28 1.53
N GLY A 130 75.33 -49.11 2.07
CA GLY A 130 75.71 -50.49 1.79
C GLY A 130 76.60 -50.95 2.96
N ASN A 131 76.76 -52.25 3.17
CA ASN A 131 77.95 -52.77 3.83
C ASN A 131 78.15 -54.25 3.46
N ARG A 132 79.31 -54.55 2.88
CA ARG A 132 79.79 -55.90 2.59
C ARG A 132 81.18 -56.00 3.21
N VAL A 133 81.29 -56.92 4.18
CA VAL A 133 82.47 -57.65 4.71
C VAL A 133 83.64 -56.80 5.22
#